data_AF-A0A8X7E419-F1
#
_entry.id   AF-A0A8X7E419-F1
#
_cell.length_a   1.000
_cell.length_b   1.000
_cell.length_c   1.000
_cell.angle_alpha   90.00
_cell.angle_beta   90.00
_cell.angle_gamma   90.00
#
_symmetry.space_group_name_H-M   'P 1'
#
loop_
_entity.id
_entity.type
_entity.pdbx_description
1 polymer ?
#
loop_
_entity_poly.entity_id
_entity_poly.type
_entity_poly.pdbx_seq_one_letter_code
_entity_poly.pdbx_strand_id
1 'polypeptide(L)'
;MAETPEVAFVVNPIAGMGGRVGLKGTDGVVEEAIRRGAEPVAPGRARAFLEALECEVRLLTAGGPMGEDVLRDLRIPYEVIYRPGTPTTAEDTREFCRRALRRGAGIVV
;
A
#
# COMPACT_ATOMS: atom_id res chain seq x y z
N MET A 1 -20.15 18.92 13.62
CA MET A 1 -19.07 18.79 12.61
C MET A 1 -18.98 17.31 12.29
N ALA A 2 -19.03 16.90 11.03
CA ALA A 2 -18.83 15.49 10.68
C ALA A 2 -17.35 15.13 10.95
N GLU A 3 -17.10 13.97 11.53
CA GLU A 3 -15.73 13.50 11.77
C GLU A 3 -15.02 13.23 10.44
N THR A 4 -13.76 13.65 10.30
CA THR A 4 -12.94 13.35 9.11
C THR A 4 -12.79 11.82 9.00
N PRO A 5 -13.16 11.21 7.87
CA PRO A 5 -13.18 9.75 7.74
C PRO A 5 -11.78 9.15 7.84
N GLU A 6 -11.69 8.00 8.52
CA GLU A 6 -10.46 7.19 8.56
C GLU A 6 -10.41 6.27 7.34
N VAL A 7 -9.32 6.37 6.57
CA VAL A 7 -9.06 5.56 5.38
C VAL A 7 -7.80 4.73 5.63
N ALA A 8 -7.92 3.43 5.43
CA ALA A 8 -6.79 2.51 5.52
C ALA A 8 -6.09 2.43 4.16
N PHE A 9 -4.91 3.03 4.08
CA PHE A 9 -4.10 3.08 2.87
C PHE A 9 -2.97 2.05 2.92
N VAL A 10 -2.96 1.10 1.98
CA VAL A 10 -1.95 0.05 1.90
C VAL A 10 -1.47 -0.19 0.47
N VAL A 11 -0.15 -0.20 0.33
CA VAL A 11 0.53 -0.55 -0.91
C VAL A 11 1.04 -1.98 -0.81
N ASN A 12 0.73 -2.81 -1.80
CA ASN A 12 1.43 -4.09 -1.97
C ASN A 12 2.72 -3.83 -2.77
N PRO A 13 3.92 -3.94 -2.17
CA PRO A 13 5.17 -3.52 -2.81
C PRO A 13 5.51 -4.28 -4.11
N ILE A 14 4.97 -5.49 -4.29
CA ILE A 14 5.25 -6.36 -5.46
C ILE A 14 4.09 -6.43 -6.46
N ALA A 15 3.00 -5.68 -6.22
CA ALA A 15 1.85 -5.70 -7.11
C ALA A 15 2.15 -5.07 -8.48
N GLY A 16 1.64 -5.71 -9.53
CA GLY A 16 1.78 -5.27 -10.92
C GLY A 16 3.03 -5.75 -11.64
N MET A 17 3.94 -6.46 -10.96
CA MET A 17 5.20 -6.94 -11.56
C MET A 17 4.99 -8.06 -12.59
N GLY A 18 4.16 -9.07 -12.31
CA GLY A 18 4.01 -10.22 -13.21
C GLY A 18 3.41 -9.88 -14.57
N GLY A 19 2.41 -9.01 -14.63
CA GLY A 19 1.78 -8.60 -15.88
C GLY A 19 2.73 -7.88 -16.85
N ARG A 20 3.74 -7.16 -16.33
CA ARG A 20 4.73 -6.43 -17.15
C ARG A 20 5.64 -7.35 -17.96
N VAL A 21 5.80 -8.59 -17.52
CA VAL A 21 6.70 -9.57 -18.13
C VAL A 21 5.95 -10.77 -18.74
N GLY A 22 4.65 -10.60 -18.99
CA GLY A 22 3.78 -11.61 -19.60
C GLY A 22 3.42 -12.79 -18.69
N LEU A 23 3.53 -12.62 -17.37
CA LEU A 23 3.13 -13.63 -16.39
C LEU A 23 1.70 -13.35 -15.88
N LYS A 24 0.99 -14.43 -15.52
CA LYS A 24 -0.38 -14.34 -14.96
C LYS A 24 -0.31 -13.92 -13.48
N GLY A 25 -0.06 -12.63 -13.23
CA GLY A 25 0.13 -12.08 -11.89
C GLY A 25 1.52 -12.37 -11.31
N THR A 26 1.76 -11.94 -10.07
CA THR A 26 3.07 -12.10 -9.39
C THR A 26 3.11 -13.26 -8.39
N ASP A 27 1.98 -13.94 -8.15
CA ASP A 27 1.86 -14.99 -7.14
C ASP A 27 2.71 -16.21 -7.52
N GLY A 28 3.70 -16.55 -6.67
CA GLY A 28 4.63 -17.66 -6.90
C GLY A 28 5.68 -17.43 -8.00
N VAL A 29 5.71 -16.24 -8.62
CA VAL A 29 6.60 -15.93 -9.75
C VAL A 29 7.34 -14.60 -9.61
N VAL A 30 7.39 -14.03 -8.40
CA VAL A 30 8.09 -12.75 -8.12
C VAL A 30 9.54 -12.78 -8.59
N GLU A 31 10.28 -13.85 -8.26
CA GLU A 31 11.68 -13.99 -8.67
C GLU A 31 11.83 -14.03 -10.20
N GLU A 32 10.94 -14.74 -10.89
CA GLU A 32 10.93 -14.78 -12.36
C GLU A 32 10.57 -13.42 -12.96
N ALA A 33 9.64 -12.70 -12.34
CA ALA A 33 9.30 -11.34 -12.76
C ALA A 33 10.51 -10.40 -12.63
N ILE A 34 11.23 -10.47 -11.50
CA ILE A 34 12.46 -9.70 -11.29
C ILE A 34 13.54 -10.08 -12.32
N ARG A 35 13.74 -11.38 -12.58
CA ARG A 35 14.71 -11.85 -13.60
C ARG A 35 14.41 -11.32 -15.00
N ARG A 36 13.13 -11.11 -15.32
CA ARG A 36 12.67 -10.53 -16.58
C ARG A 36 12.66 -8.99 -16.60
N GLY A 37 13.21 -8.35 -15.56
CA GLY A 37 13.30 -6.89 -15.45
C GLY A 37 11.99 -6.22 -15.02
N ALA A 38 11.09 -6.94 -14.33
CA ALA A 38 9.91 -6.30 -13.76
C ALA A 38 10.30 -5.38 -12.61
N GLU A 39 9.73 -4.17 -12.62
CA GLU A 39 9.83 -3.20 -11.53
C GLU A 39 8.50 -3.06 -10.80
N PRO A 40 8.50 -2.72 -9.50
CA PRO A 40 7.29 -2.39 -8.75
C PRO A 40 6.47 -1.27 -9.41
N VAL A 41 5.19 -1.52 -9.66
CA VAL A 41 4.27 -0.53 -10.26
C VAL A 41 3.40 0.15 -9.21
N ALA A 42 3.10 -0.56 -8.12
CA ALA A 42 2.18 -0.10 -7.09
C ALA A 42 2.60 1.22 -6.41
N PRO A 43 3.88 1.46 -6.05
CA PRO A 43 4.27 2.75 -5.44
C PRO A 43 4.00 3.97 -6.33
N GLY A 44 4.21 3.84 -7.64
CA GLY A 44 3.92 4.90 -8.60
C GLY A 44 2.42 5.19 -8.74
N ARG A 45 1.58 4.14 -8.73
CA ARG A 45 0.11 4.30 -8.74
C ARG A 45 -0.41 4.92 -7.44
N ALA A 46 0.14 4.50 -6.31
CA ALA A 46 -0.13 5.07 -5.00
C ALA A 46 0.16 6.57 -4.97
N ARG A 47 1.32 6.99 -5.48
CA ARG A 47 1.67 8.41 -5.61
C ARG A 47 0.65 9.16 -6.47
N ALA A 48 0.35 8.67 -7.66
CA ALA A 48 -0.59 9.34 -8.57
C ALA A 48 -2.00 9.46 -7.98
N PHE A 49 -2.46 8.45 -7.23
CA PHE A 49 -3.73 8.51 -6.51
C PHE A 49 -3.72 9.60 -5.43
N LEU A 50 -2.67 9.65 -4.60
CA LEU A 50 -2.54 10.61 -3.51
C LEU A 50 -2.39 12.06 -4.02
N GLU A 51 -1.69 12.26 -5.13
CA GLU A 51 -1.55 13.58 -5.78
C GLU A 51 -2.89 14.10 -6.35
N ALA A 52 -3.79 13.19 -6.74
CA ALA A 52 -5.12 13.52 -7.25
C ALA A 52 -6.20 13.58 -6.16
N LEU A 53 -5.86 13.33 -4.89
CA LEU A 53 -6.82 13.27 -3.79
C LEU A 53 -7.20 14.69 -3.32
N GLU A 54 -8.44 15.10 -3.60
CA GLU A 54 -8.93 16.46 -3.26
C GLU A 54 -9.72 16.53 -1.95
N CYS A 55 -9.96 15.40 -1.28
CA CYS A 55 -10.74 15.34 -0.04
C CYS A 55 -9.87 15.21 1.21
N GLU A 56 -10.38 15.74 2.32
CA GLU A 56 -9.72 15.61 3.63
C GLU A 56 -10.04 14.24 4.25
N VAL A 57 -9.00 13.46 4.51
CA VAL A 57 -9.09 12.11 5.10
C VAL A 57 -7.99 11.92 6.13
N ARG A 58 -8.26 11.06 7.13
CA ARG A 58 -7.22 10.59 8.05
C ARG A 58 -6.67 9.26 7.55
N LEU A 59 -5.41 9.26 7.12
CA LEU A 59 -4.78 8.08 6.55
C LEU A 59 -4.14 7.21 7.63
N LEU A 60 -4.59 5.97 7.75
CA LEU A 60 -3.93 4.91 8.49
C LEU A 60 -3.13 4.05 7.51
N THR A 61 -1.87 3.76 7.80
CA THR A 61 -1.01 3.01 6.86
C THR A 61 -0.12 1.98 7.55
N ALA A 62 0.51 1.13 6.73
CA ALA A 62 1.57 0.22 7.13
C ALA A 62 2.96 0.82 6.84
N GLY A 63 3.94 0.41 7.63
CA GLY A 63 5.30 0.95 7.58
C GLY A 63 6.07 0.62 6.30
N GLY A 64 7.06 1.46 6.01
CA GLY A 64 7.96 1.36 4.86
C GLY A 64 7.25 1.30 3.50
N PRO A 65 7.60 0.34 2.63
CA PRO A 65 7.11 0.32 1.24
C PRO A 65 5.62 -0.03 1.14
N MET A 66 4.98 -0.41 2.24
CA MET A 66 3.55 -0.71 2.29
C MET A 66 2.65 0.54 2.41
N GLY A 67 3.22 1.74 2.32
CA GLY A 67 2.46 2.99 2.16
C GLY A 67 3.13 4.20 2.81
N GLU A 68 3.77 4.01 3.98
CA GLU A 68 4.49 5.06 4.70
C GLU A 68 5.48 5.83 3.81
N ASP A 69 6.28 5.14 2.99
CA ASP A 69 7.29 5.80 2.16
C ASP A 69 6.67 6.81 1.19
N VAL A 70 5.58 6.45 0.53
CA VAL A 70 4.89 7.32 -0.44
C VAL A 70 4.25 8.52 0.26
N LEU A 71 3.61 8.30 1.41
CA LEU A 71 2.96 9.34 2.18
C LEU A 71 3.98 10.34 2.76
N ARG A 72 5.10 9.83 3.26
CA ARG A 72 6.23 10.64 3.75
C ARG A 72 6.82 11.51 2.65
N ASP A 73 7.06 10.94 1.47
CA ASP A 73 7.62 11.67 0.33
C ASP A 73 6.71 12.81 -0.15
N LEU A 74 5.39 12.59 -0.12
CA LEU A 74 4.39 13.59 -0.47
C LEU A 74 4.07 14.55 0.69
N ARG A 75 4.65 14.36 1.87
CA ARG A 75 4.38 15.13 3.09
C ARG A 75 2.90 15.16 3.48
N ILE A 76 2.18 14.08 3.19
CA ILE A 76 0.78 13.92 3.58
C ILE A 76 0.75 13.45 5.04
N PRO A 77 -0.13 13.97 5.92
CA PRO A 77 -0.26 13.46 7.28
C PRO A 77 -0.81 12.02 7.32
N TYR A 78 -0.22 11.16 8.16
CA TYR A 78 -0.62 9.77 8.31
C TYR A 78 -0.31 9.21 9.70
N GLU A 79 -0.92 8.06 10.02
CA GLU A 79 -0.58 7.25 11.19
C GLU A 79 -0.16 5.83 10.78
N VAL A 80 0.99 5.37 11.25
CA VAL A 80 1.44 3.98 11.05
C VAL A 80 0.83 3.09 12.13
N ILE A 81 -0.11 2.22 11.74
CA ILE A 81 -0.79 1.31 12.67
C ILE A 81 -0.20 -0.11 12.66
N TYR A 82 0.69 -0.40 11.71
CA TYR A 82 1.37 -1.68 11.57
C TYR A 82 2.79 -1.49 10.99
N ARG A 83 3.78 -2.21 11.51
CA ARG A 83 5.15 -2.23 10.96
C ARG A 83 5.48 -3.65 10.49
N PRO A 84 5.61 -3.88 9.18
CA PRO A 84 5.88 -5.19 8.63
C PRO A 84 7.36 -5.60 8.79
N GLY A 85 7.63 -6.88 8.58
CA GLY A 85 8.99 -7.39 8.38
C GLY A 85 9.60 -7.01 7.03
N THR A 86 10.85 -7.41 6.79
CA THR A 86 11.52 -7.29 5.47
C THR A 86 12.09 -8.66 5.08
N PRO A 87 11.62 -9.28 3.98
CA PRO A 87 10.58 -8.80 3.06
C PRO A 87 9.17 -8.84 3.68
N THR A 88 8.25 -8.06 3.11
CA THR A 88 6.82 -8.09 3.46
C THR A 88 6.16 -9.34 2.90
N THR A 89 5.12 -9.83 3.56
CA THR A 89 4.35 -11.02 3.21
C THR A 89 2.86 -10.72 3.03
N ALA A 90 2.11 -11.71 2.54
CA ALA A 90 0.65 -11.63 2.51
C ALA A 90 0.03 -11.50 3.93
N GLU A 91 0.69 -12.03 4.96
CA GLU A 91 0.20 -11.89 6.34
C GLU A 91 0.34 -10.46 6.85
N ASP A 92 1.40 -9.73 6.44
CA ASP A 92 1.57 -8.31 6.78
C ASP A 92 0.39 -7.47 6.27
N THR A 93 -0.08 -7.74 5.05
CA THR A 93 -1.28 -7.08 4.49
C THR A 93 -2.53 -7.42 5.30
N ARG A 94 -2.72 -8.69 5.65
CA ARG A 94 -3.88 -9.12 6.46
C ARG A 94 -3.86 -8.48 7.84
N GLU A 95 -2.71 -8.44 8.51
CA GLU A 95 -2.61 -7.86 9.85
C GLU A 95 -2.83 -6.35 9.85
N PHE A 96 -2.31 -5.64 8.84
CA PHE A 96 -2.67 -4.24 8.63
C PHE A 96 -4.19 -4.07 8.49
N CYS A 97 -4.85 -4.82 7.61
CA CYS A 97 -6.30 -4.72 7.42
C CYS A 97 -7.09 -5.04 8.70
N ARG A 98 -6.68 -6.06 9.48
CA ARG A 98 -7.31 -6.37 10.78
C ARG A 98 -7.17 -5.23 11.78
N ARG A 99 -6.06 -4.49 11.77
CA ARG A 99 -5.85 -3.33 12.64
C ARG A 99 -6.65 -2.12 12.18
N ALA A 100 -6.70 -1.87 10.87
CA ALA A 100 -7.53 -0.83 10.28
C ALA A 100 -9.02 -1.02 10.61
N LEU A 101 -9.53 -2.25 10.48
CA LEU A 101 -10.90 -2.58 10.87
C LEU A 101 -11.15 -2.32 12.36
N ARG A 102 -10.21 -2.70 13.24
CA ARG A 102 -10.30 -2.41 14.68
C ARG A 102 -10.29 -0.91 15.01
N ARG A 103 -9.71 -0.08 14.15
CA ARG A 103 -9.73 1.39 14.27
C ARG A 103 -11.05 2.00 13.76
N GLY A 104 -11.85 1.25 13.00
CA GLY A 104 -13.09 1.74 12.43
C GLY A 104 -12.92 2.39 11.05
N ALA A 105 -11.82 2.11 10.35
CA ALA A 105 -11.63 2.60 8.98
C ALA A 105 -12.76 2.09 8.08
N GLY A 106 -13.48 3.02 7.45
CA GLY A 106 -14.64 2.71 6.62
C GLY A 106 -14.29 2.31 5.18
N ILE A 107 -13.05 2.60 4.75
CA ILE A 107 -12.56 2.38 3.39
C ILE A 107 -11.12 1.84 3.49
N VAL A 108 -10.80 0.84 2.66
CA VAL A 108 -9.43 0.38 2.39
C VAL A 108 -9.08 0.74 0.96
N VAL A 109 -7.93 1.38 0.76
CA VAL A 109 -7.37 1.78 -0.54
C VAL A 109 -5.99 1.18 -0.72
#